data_AF-A0A1I4R4W9-F1
#
_entry.id   AF-A0A1I4R4W9-F1
#
_cell.length_a   1.000
_cell.length_b   1.000
_cell.length_c   1.000
_cell.angle_alpha   90.00
_cell.angle_beta   90.00
_cell.angle_gamma   90.00
#
_symmetry.space_group_name_H-M   'P 1'
#
loop_
_entity.id
_entity.type
_entity.pdbx_description
1 polymer ?
#
loop_
_entity_poly.entity_id
_entity_poly.type
_entity_poly.pdbx_seq_one_letter_code
_entity_poly.pdbx_strand_id
1 'polypeptide(L)'
;MEKLERYIKISYTLSLICIIAGIVLIAIVEDYHQTGISLINIGSIILFVTFIRAKRYRNGPVKDERTIKIGAYGLSYSWLITFILISLLFWVEEFGLAQLTVKNVLAILMVTMLVTAKGIQWYLFRKGDIE
;
A
#
# COMPACT_ATOMS: atom_id res chain seq x y z
N MET A 1 -14.41 9.69 -17.36
CA MET A 1 -13.19 10.52 -17.45
C MET A 1 -13.28 11.71 -16.49
N GLU A 2 -14.30 12.55 -16.60
CA GLU A 2 -14.46 13.79 -15.80
C GLU A 2 -14.40 13.61 -14.26
N LYS A 3 -15.06 12.58 -13.71
CA LYS A 3 -15.01 12.27 -12.27
C LYS A 3 -13.60 11.90 -11.78
N LEU A 4 -12.80 11.22 -12.62
CA LEU A 4 -11.45 10.80 -12.26
C LEU A 4 -10.48 11.97 -12.29
N GLU A 5 -10.58 12.85 -13.28
CA GLU A 5 -9.78 14.07 -13.35
C GLU A 5 -10.06 15.00 -12.17
N ARG A 6 -11.33 15.15 -11.79
CA ARG A 6 -11.72 15.89 -10.58
C ARG A 6 -11.10 15.29 -9.32
N TYR A 7 -11.13 13.97 -9.17
CA TYR A 7 -10.51 13.29 -8.04
C TYR A 7 -8.98 13.47 -8.00
N ILE A 8 -8.30 13.35 -9.14
CA ILE A 8 -6.85 13.56 -9.25
C ILE A 8 -6.49 15.00 -8.87
N LYS A 9 -7.23 15.99 -9.38
CA LYS A 9 -7.02 17.40 -9.03
C LYS A 9 -7.20 17.65 -7.53
N ILE A 10 -8.28 17.14 -6.93
CA ILE A 10 -8.54 17.25 -5.48
C ILE A 10 -7.40 16.60 -4.66
N SER A 11 -6.92 15.43 -5.11
CA SER A 11 -5.85 14.72 -4.42
C SER A 11 -4.52 15.47 -4.48
N TYR A 12 -4.20 16.10 -5.63
CA TYR A 12 -3.03 16.97 -5.76
C TYR A 12 -3.14 18.22 -4.88
N THR A 13 -4.30 18.88 -4.86
CA THR A 13 -4.49 20.07 -4.03
C THR A 13 -4.38 19.72 -2.54
N LEU A 14 -4.98 18.60 -2.11
CA LEU A 14 -4.90 18.15 -0.73
C LEU A 14 -3.46 17.82 -0.33
N SER A 15 -2.72 17.11 -1.19
CA SER A 15 -1.31 16.81 -0.99
C SER A 15 -0.47 18.07 -0.81
N LEU A 16 -0.67 19.07 -1.67
CA LEU A 16 0.04 20.35 -1.60
C LEU A 16 -0.27 21.09 -0.30
N ILE A 17 -1.54 21.12 0.12
CA ILE A 17 -1.96 21.73 1.39
C ILE A 17 -1.28 21.04 2.57
N CYS A 18 -1.25 19.70 2.61
CA CYS A 18 -0.58 18.97 3.69
C CYS A 18 0.92 19.26 3.76
N ILE A 19 1.61 19.31 2.62
CA ILE A 19 3.05 19.58 2.57
C ILE A 19 3.32 21.02 3.04
N ILE A 20 2.58 22.00 2.52
CA ILE A 20 2.74 23.41 2.92
C ILE A 20 2.43 23.59 4.40
N ALA A 21 1.32 23.03 4.89
CA ALA A 21 0.97 23.10 6.31
C ALA A 21 2.04 22.48 7.21
N GLY A 22 2.62 21.35 6.79
CA GLY A 22 3.71 20.71 7.51
C GLY A 22 4.99 21.56 7.55
N ILE A 23 5.35 22.20 6.43
CA ILE A 23 6.51 23.12 6.36
C ILE A 23 6.27 24.34 7.26
N VAL A 24 5.07 24.94 7.21
CA VAL A 24 4.71 26.09 8.04
C VAL A 24 4.76 25.76 9.53
N LEU A 25 4.24 24.58 9.92
CA LEU A 25 4.32 24.12 11.31
C LEU A 25 5.76 23.98 11.80
N ILE A 26 6.64 23.40 10.98
CA ILE A 26 8.07 23.28 11.33
C ILE A 26 8.73 24.66 11.41
N ALA A 27 8.42 25.57 10.49
CA ALA A 27 9.10 26.87 10.41
C ALA A 27 8.67 27.86 11.49
N ILE A 28 7.44 27.73 12.03
CA ILE A 28 6.85 28.71 12.96
C ILE A 28 6.76 28.16 14.39
N VAL A 29 6.56 26.85 14.57
CA VAL A 29 6.26 26.27 15.88
C VAL A 29 7.17 25.08 16.19
N GLU A 30 8.24 25.35 16.94
CA GLU A 30 9.28 24.36 17.29
C GLU A 30 8.70 23.12 18.00
N ASP A 31 7.69 23.31 18.86
CA ASP A 31 7.02 22.23 19.59
C ASP A 31 6.26 21.24 18.69
N TYR A 32 5.94 21.61 17.44
CA TYR A 32 5.17 20.77 16.52
C TYR A 32 6.01 20.16 15.40
N HIS A 33 7.34 20.08 15.55
CA HIS A 33 8.22 19.45 14.56
C HIS A 33 7.77 18.04 14.15
N GLN A 34 7.39 17.18 15.11
CA GLN A 34 6.94 15.81 14.81
C GLN A 34 5.61 15.79 14.00
N THR A 35 4.68 16.69 14.33
CA THR A 35 3.41 16.83 13.62
C THR A 35 3.63 17.37 12.20
N GLY A 36 4.51 18.36 12.05
CA GLY A 36 4.88 18.92 10.75
C GLY A 36 5.56 17.89 9.84
N ILE A 37 6.50 17.10 10.37
CA ILE A 37 7.13 15.99 9.64
C ILE A 37 6.09 14.95 9.22
N SER A 38 5.14 14.64 10.09
CA SER A 38 4.06 13.69 9.77
C SER A 38 3.17 14.18 8.63
N LEU A 39 2.81 15.48 8.62
CA LEU A 39 2.03 16.10 7.54
C LEU A 39 2.76 16.10 6.19
N ILE A 40 4.07 16.40 6.19
CA ILE A 40 4.90 16.33 4.98
C ILE A 40 4.93 14.90 4.44
N ASN A 41 5.12 13.90 5.30
CA ASN A 41 5.13 12.50 4.90
C ASN A 41 3.79 12.07 4.28
N ILE A 42 2.67 12.37 4.94
CA ILE A 42 1.33 12.05 4.44
C ILE A 42 1.10 12.73 3.09
N GLY A 43 1.39 14.03 2.98
CA GLY A 43 1.24 14.79 1.74
C GLY A 43 2.09 14.23 0.61
N SER A 44 3.33 13.82 0.90
CA SER A 44 4.24 13.20 -0.07
C SER A 44 3.74 11.84 -0.57
N ILE A 45 3.20 11.01 0.33
CA ILE A 45 2.59 9.71 -0.04
C ILE A 45 1.39 9.94 -0.96
N ILE A 46 0.50 10.88 -0.62
CA ILE A 46 -0.67 11.22 -1.46
C ILE A 46 -0.20 11.72 -2.83
N LEU A 47 0.84 12.57 -2.88
CA LEU A 47 1.40 13.08 -4.13
C LEU A 47 1.86 11.94 -5.04
N PHE A 48 2.68 11.05 -4.48
CA PHE A 48 3.28 9.93 -5.20
C PHE A 48 2.22 8.95 -5.71
N VAL A 49 1.26 8.57 -4.88
CA VAL A 49 0.16 7.69 -5.27
C VAL A 49 -0.72 8.34 -6.35
N THR A 50 -1.02 9.63 -6.21
CA THR A 50 -1.82 10.38 -7.20
C THR A 50 -1.09 10.45 -8.54
N PHE A 51 0.22 10.68 -8.52
CA PHE A 51 1.06 10.68 -9.72
C PHE A 51 1.04 9.34 -10.44
N ILE A 52 1.23 8.23 -9.72
CA ILE A 52 1.14 6.88 -10.30
C ILE A 52 -0.24 6.63 -10.92
N ARG A 53 -1.31 6.99 -10.21
CA ARG A 53 -2.69 6.84 -10.70
C ARG A 53 -2.93 7.67 -11.95
N ALA A 54 -2.54 8.95 -11.94
CA ALA A 54 -2.69 9.83 -13.09
C ALA A 54 -1.95 9.28 -14.32
N LYS A 55 -0.73 8.75 -14.14
CA LYS A 55 0.05 8.11 -15.20
C LYS A 55 -0.62 6.83 -15.72
N ARG A 56 -1.15 5.98 -14.84
CA ARG A 56 -1.78 4.70 -15.20
C ARG A 56 -3.11 4.89 -15.94
N TYR A 57 -3.95 5.81 -15.49
CA TYR A 57 -5.31 5.97 -16.02
C TYR A 57 -5.44 7.01 -17.14
N ARG A 58 -4.33 7.63 -17.57
CA ARG A 58 -4.32 8.55 -18.72
C ARG A 58 -4.77 7.88 -20.03
N ASN A 59 -4.48 6.58 -20.19
CA ASN A 59 -4.65 5.87 -21.46
C ASN A 59 -5.52 4.60 -21.38
N GLY A 60 -6.20 4.32 -20.25
CA GLY A 60 -6.89 3.04 -20.04
C GLY A 60 -8.18 3.15 -19.23
N PRO A 61 -9.09 2.16 -19.34
CA PRO A 61 -10.34 2.13 -18.62
C PRO A 61 -10.11 2.11 -17.09
N VAL A 62 -10.99 2.82 -16.36
CA VAL A 62 -10.89 3.01 -14.90
C VAL A 62 -11.09 1.70 -14.13
N LYS A 63 -11.89 0.79 -14.69
CA LYS A 63 -12.18 -0.53 -14.15
C LYS A 63 -12.21 -1.51 -15.31
N ASP A 64 -11.20 -2.35 -15.39
CA ASP A 64 -11.17 -3.52 -16.26
C ASP A 64 -11.51 -4.73 -15.38
N GLU A 65 -12.45 -5.58 -15.82
CA GLU A 65 -12.83 -6.81 -15.12
C GLU A 65 -11.61 -7.68 -14.83
N ARG A 66 -10.64 -7.72 -15.76
CA ARG A 66 -9.37 -8.42 -15.58
C ARG A 66 -8.57 -7.88 -14.39
N THR A 67 -8.53 -6.56 -14.20
CA THR A 67 -7.82 -5.96 -13.05
C THR A 67 -8.48 -6.34 -11.73
N ILE A 68 -9.81 -6.43 -11.70
CA ILE A 68 -10.57 -6.87 -10.52
C ILE A 68 -10.25 -8.33 -10.21
N LYS A 69 -10.30 -9.21 -11.21
CA LYS A 69 -9.94 -10.63 -11.08
C LYS A 69 -8.51 -10.79 -10.56
N ILE A 70 -7.52 -10.14 -11.16
CA ILE A 70 -6.11 -10.15 -10.71
C ILE A 70 -6.00 -9.71 -9.25
N GLY A 71 -6.71 -8.64 -8.88
CA GLY A 71 -6.75 -8.13 -7.51
C GLY A 71 -7.23 -9.18 -6.52
N ALA A 72 -8.36 -9.83 -6.84
CA ALA A 72 -8.96 -10.88 -6.03
C ALA A 72 -8.05 -12.10 -5.92
N TYR A 73 -7.60 -12.68 -7.05
CA TYR A 73 -6.71 -13.84 -7.06
C TYR A 73 -5.41 -13.58 -6.29
N GLY A 74 -4.78 -12.42 -6.50
CA GLY A 74 -3.55 -12.07 -5.79
C GLY A 74 -3.73 -12.01 -4.27
N LEU A 75 -4.87 -11.50 -3.79
CA LEU A 75 -5.21 -11.50 -2.36
C LEU A 75 -5.51 -12.92 -1.86
N SER A 76 -6.28 -13.71 -2.60
CA SER A 76 -6.61 -15.09 -2.24
C SER A 76 -5.36 -15.97 -2.10
N TYR A 77 -4.44 -15.92 -3.07
CA TYR A 77 -3.21 -16.70 -2.98
C TYR A 77 -2.26 -16.18 -1.87
N SER A 78 -2.18 -14.87 -1.65
CA SER A 78 -1.44 -14.30 -0.54
C SER A 78 -1.97 -14.79 0.82
N TRP A 79 -3.28 -14.92 0.93
CA TRP A 79 -3.92 -15.48 2.12
C TRP A 79 -3.50 -16.94 2.38
N LEU A 80 -3.49 -17.79 1.34
CA LEU A 80 -3.04 -19.17 1.44
C LEU A 80 -1.57 -19.28 1.87
N ILE A 81 -0.69 -18.46 1.28
CA ILE A 81 0.73 -18.40 1.69
C ILE A 81 0.85 -17.97 3.15
N THR A 82 0.02 -17.01 3.58
CA THR A 82 0.05 -16.52 4.95
C THR A 82 -0.42 -17.59 5.93
N PHE A 83 -1.42 -18.41 5.58
CA PHE A 83 -1.80 -19.56 6.42
C PHE A 83 -0.66 -20.55 6.59
N ILE A 84 0.01 -20.92 5.50
CA ILE A 84 1.18 -21.81 5.55
C ILE A 84 2.25 -21.21 6.46
N LEU A 85 2.53 -19.91 6.33
CA LEU A 85 3.50 -19.22 7.17
C LEU A 85 3.11 -19.24 8.64
N ILE A 86 1.85 -18.96 8.98
CA ILE A 86 1.37 -19.02 10.37
C ILE A 86 1.58 -20.42 10.94
N SER A 87 1.25 -21.47 10.19
CA SER A 87 1.51 -22.85 10.60
C SER A 87 3.00 -23.10 10.85
N LEU A 88 3.89 -22.60 10.00
CA LEU A 88 5.34 -22.74 10.20
C LEU A 88 5.83 -21.99 11.43
N LEU A 89 5.37 -20.74 11.65
CA LEU A 89 5.75 -19.94 12.82
C LEU A 89 5.29 -20.60 14.12
N PHE A 90 4.09 -21.20 14.12
CA PHE A 90 3.59 -21.99 15.25
C PHE A 90 4.56 -23.12 15.61
N TRP A 91 4.99 -23.92 14.63
CA TRP A 91 5.95 -25.00 14.89
C TRP A 91 7.33 -24.50 15.33
N VAL A 92 7.80 -23.36 14.79
CA VAL A 92 9.07 -22.75 15.20
C VAL A 92 9.05 -22.38 16.68
N GLU A 93 7.94 -21.83 17.16
CA GLU A 93 7.76 -21.47 18.56
C GLU A 93 7.59 -22.72 19.44
N GLU A 94 6.78 -23.70 19.00
CA GLU A 94 6.53 -24.95 19.72
C GLU A 94 7.81 -25.79 19.93
N PHE A 95 8.67 -25.88 18.91
CA PHE A 95 9.96 -26.56 19.03
C PHE A 95 11.04 -25.74 19.75
N GLY A 96 10.71 -24.53 20.20
CA GLY A 96 11.64 -23.65 20.89
C GLY A 96 12.81 -23.16 20.02
N LEU A 97 12.66 -23.18 18.69
CA LEU A 97 13.71 -22.76 17.75
C LEU A 97 13.93 -21.24 17.78
N ALA A 98 12.87 -20.47 18.08
CA ALA A 98 12.94 -19.03 18.28
C ALA A 98 11.83 -18.55 19.21
N GLN A 99 12.12 -17.53 20.01
CA GLN A 99 11.11 -16.84 20.84
C GLN A 99 10.50 -15.70 20.02
N LEU A 100 9.27 -15.89 19.54
CA LEU A 100 8.58 -14.93 18.71
C LEU A 100 7.64 -14.08 19.56
N THR A 101 7.88 -12.77 19.61
CA THR A 101 6.89 -11.87 20.21
C THR A 101 5.72 -11.66 19.26
N VAL A 102 4.54 -11.32 19.80
CA VAL A 102 3.36 -10.94 19.01
C VAL A 102 3.70 -9.84 17.98
N LYS A 103 4.54 -8.87 18.38
CA LYS A 103 4.99 -7.79 17.50
C LYS A 103 5.80 -8.33 16.30
N ASN A 104 6.68 -9.31 16.53
CA ASN A 104 7.47 -9.93 15.48
C ASN A 104 6.56 -10.67 14.48
N VAL A 105 5.61 -11.45 15.00
CA VAL A 105 4.63 -12.19 14.16
C VAL A 105 3.82 -11.22 13.31
N LEU A 106 3.24 -10.16 13.91
CA LEU A 106 2.47 -9.17 13.17
C LEU A 106 3.28 -8.49 12.06
N ALA A 107 4.54 -8.12 12.34
CA ALA A 107 5.42 -7.52 11.34
C ALA A 107 5.69 -8.48 10.18
N ILE A 108 6.01 -9.75 10.47
CA ILE A 108 6.24 -10.79 9.48
C ILE A 108 4.99 -11.02 8.61
N LEU A 109 3.81 -11.09 9.22
CA LEU A 109 2.55 -11.29 8.50
C LEU A 109 2.21 -10.10 7.61
N MET A 110 2.33 -8.87 8.11
CA MET A 110 2.06 -7.65 7.34
C MET A 110 2.95 -7.57 6.09
N VAL A 111 4.26 -7.80 6.26
CA VAL A 111 5.21 -7.78 5.14
C VAL A 111 4.91 -8.92 4.16
N THR A 112 4.70 -10.13 4.67
CA THR A 112 4.45 -11.30 3.81
C THR A 112 3.18 -11.12 2.99
N MET A 113 2.08 -10.68 3.60
CA MET A 113 0.84 -10.42 2.88
C MET A 113 1.03 -9.39 1.78
N LEU A 114 1.69 -8.26 2.08
CA LEU A 114 1.91 -7.20 1.10
C LEU A 114 2.77 -7.68 -0.08
N VAL A 115 3.91 -8.31 0.22
CA VAL A 115 4.87 -8.75 -0.79
C VAL A 115 4.29 -9.85 -1.66
N THR A 116 3.64 -10.85 -1.07
CA THR A 116 3.05 -11.97 -1.82
C THR A 116 1.87 -11.51 -2.66
N ALA A 117 0.96 -10.69 -2.13
CA ALA A 117 -0.16 -10.17 -2.90
C ALA A 117 0.34 -9.36 -4.10
N LYS A 118 1.34 -8.48 -3.91
CA LYS A 118 1.89 -7.67 -5.01
C LYS A 118 2.68 -8.50 -6.01
N GLY A 119 3.47 -9.46 -5.56
CA GLY A 119 4.22 -10.37 -6.42
C GLY A 119 3.29 -11.19 -7.32
N ILE A 120 2.21 -11.73 -6.76
CA ILE A 120 1.24 -12.55 -7.50
C ILE A 120 0.40 -11.67 -8.42
N GLN A 121 -0.08 -10.50 -7.97
CA GLN A 121 -0.77 -9.54 -8.84
C GLN A 121 0.10 -9.16 -10.04
N TRP A 122 1.38 -8.93 -9.83
CA TRP A 122 2.33 -8.59 -10.89
C TRP A 122 2.59 -9.76 -11.84
N TYR A 123 2.74 -10.97 -11.32
CA TYR A 123 2.88 -12.18 -12.13
C TYR A 123 1.64 -12.43 -13.00
N LEU A 124 0.44 -12.37 -12.41
CA LEU A 124 -0.82 -12.53 -13.13
C LEU A 124 -1.06 -11.41 -14.14
N PHE A 125 -0.64 -10.19 -13.85
CA PHE A 125 -0.75 -9.07 -14.81
C PHE A 125 0.09 -9.29 -16.07
N ARG A 126 1.22 -10.00 -15.96
CA ARG A 126 2.07 -10.39 -17.08
C ARG A 126 1.54 -11.60 -17.84
N LYS A 127 0.84 -12.50 -17.14
CA LYS A 127 0.12 -13.61 -17.77
C LYS A 127 -1.10 -13.04 -18.51
N GLY A 128 -1.42 -13.56 -19.69
CA GLY A 128 -2.47 -13.05 -20.58
C GLY A 128 -3.87 -13.12 -19.98
N ASP A 129 -4.78 -13.87 -20.60
CA ASP A 129 -6.12 -14.02 -20.07
C ASP A 129 -6.11 -14.84 -18.76
N ILE A 130 -6.99 -14.46 -17.85
CA ILE A 130 -7.11 -15.08 -16.53
C ILE A 130 -8.59 -15.40 -16.40
N GLU A 131 -8.94 -16.61 -16.81
CA GLU A 131 -10.32 -17.11 -16.76
C GLU A 131 -10.83 -17.18 -15.31
#